data_AF-A0A950YGC6-F1
#
_entry.id   AF-A0A950YGC6-F1
#
_cell.length_a   1.000
_cell.length_b   1.000
_cell.length_c   1.000
_cell.angle_alpha   90.00
_cell.angle_beta   90.00
_cell.angle_gamma   90.00
#
_symmetry.space_group_name_H-M   'P 1'
#
loop_
_entity.id
_entity.type
_entity.pdbx_description
1 polymer ?
#
loop_
_entity_poly.entity_id
_entity_poly.type
_entity_poly.pdbx_seq_one_letter_code
_entity_poly.pdbx_strand_id
1 'polypeptide(L)'
;RIDVRQPDGETEPDLPMWTYWYLQEGEIAFDPARFVSDDGRSSAVLHVDSDQTLRDDDGRLITSEPWGVYFKPDRESVQGGAQPIRLGHEIEVDPYPTGTVEPGFPDMWCAALSHCLARFESARPSYRQVRSGGAGAFTVDNFPVFDYMRPNVFVAADSNHGYKMIAVGREIAGVLAGEHSSLLHPFRFERFHTGDLHPVSHSPYPWS
;
A
#
# COMPACT_ATOMS: atom_id res chain seq x y z
N ARG A 1 5.82 0.54 21.91
CA ARG A 1 7.23 0.46 21.43
C ARG A 1 7.73 -0.93 21.74
N ILE A 2 8.64 -1.47 20.94
CA ILE A 2 9.11 -2.86 21.02
C ILE A 2 10.61 -2.92 20.72
N ASP A 3 11.29 -3.91 21.27
CA ASP A 3 12.64 -4.25 20.84
C ASP A 3 12.55 -5.23 19.68
N VAL A 4 13.36 -5.04 18.64
CA VAL A 4 13.35 -5.88 17.45
C VAL A 4 14.72 -6.52 17.26
N ARG A 5 14.74 -7.85 17.26
CA ARG A 5 15.93 -8.63 16.95
C ARG A 5 16.10 -8.71 15.44
N GLN A 6 17.29 -8.39 14.96
CA GLN A 6 17.67 -8.46 13.56
C GLN A 6 18.17 -9.87 13.19
N PRO A 7 18.16 -10.25 11.90
CA PRO A 7 18.64 -11.55 11.45
C PRO A 7 20.12 -11.83 11.77
N ASP A 8 20.94 -10.79 11.93
CA ASP A 8 22.35 -10.89 12.34
C ASP A 8 22.53 -11.12 13.85
N GLY A 9 21.43 -11.07 14.61
CA GLY A 9 21.39 -11.29 16.05
C GLY A 9 21.50 -10.02 16.89
N GLU A 10 21.71 -8.84 16.28
CA GLU A 10 21.63 -7.56 16.99
C GLU A 10 20.18 -7.25 17.39
N THR A 11 20.00 -6.41 18.42
CA THR A 11 18.67 -5.96 18.85
C THR A 11 18.61 -4.45 18.75
N GLU A 12 17.64 -3.95 18.00
CA GLU A 12 17.27 -2.55 17.97
C GLU A 12 16.22 -2.28 19.05
N PRO A 13 16.58 -1.54 20.11
CA PRO A 13 15.67 -1.32 21.22
C PRO A 13 14.67 -0.20 20.92
N ASP A 14 13.51 -0.29 21.57
CA ASP A 14 12.53 0.80 21.70
C ASP A 14 12.02 1.35 20.36
N LEU A 15 11.78 0.51 19.36
CA LEU A 15 11.18 0.93 18.10
C LEU A 15 9.68 1.21 18.22
N PRO A 16 9.14 2.22 17.52
CA PRO A 16 7.72 2.44 17.42
C PRO A 16 7.07 1.29 16.66
N MET A 17 6.19 0.56 17.34
CA MET A 17 5.49 -0.60 16.76
C MET A 17 4.68 -0.21 15.52
N TRP A 18 4.09 0.99 15.53
CA TRP A 18 3.18 1.46 14.48
C TRP A 18 3.64 2.81 13.92
N THR A 19 3.58 2.94 12.60
CA THR A 19 3.71 4.21 11.89
C THR A 19 2.52 4.40 10.96
N TYR A 20 1.90 5.57 10.99
CA TYR A 20 0.77 5.93 10.13
C TYR A 20 1.25 6.48 8.81
N TRP A 21 0.81 5.85 7.73
CA TRP A 21 1.08 6.31 6.37
C TRP A 21 -0.28 6.55 5.70
N TYR A 22 -0.41 7.66 4.98
CA TYR A 22 -1.63 8.03 4.27
C TYR A 22 -1.53 7.64 2.80
N LEU A 23 -2.41 6.75 2.35
CA LEU A 23 -2.53 6.40 0.95
C LEU A 23 -3.10 7.60 0.20
N GLN A 24 -2.30 8.20 -0.68
CA GLN A 24 -2.78 9.22 -1.60
C GLN A 24 -3.32 8.56 -2.87
N GLU A 25 -4.58 8.85 -3.18
CA GLU A 25 -5.30 8.29 -4.32
C GLU A 25 -6.08 9.37 -5.06
N GLY A 26 -6.35 9.13 -6.34
CA GLY A 26 -7.26 9.91 -7.14
C GLY A 26 -7.85 9.08 -8.27
N GLU A 27 -8.62 9.74 -9.14
CA GLU A 27 -9.20 9.11 -10.31
C GLU A 27 -9.12 10.02 -11.55
N ILE A 28 -9.14 9.42 -12.73
CA ILE A 28 -9.37 10.12 -13.99
C ILE A 28 -10.73 9.70 -14.56
N ALA A 29 -11.46 10.67 -15.10
CA ALA A 29 -12.72 10.44 -15.80
C ALA A 29 -12.45 9.74 -17.14
N PHE A 30 -12.30 8.43 -17.08
CA PHE A 30 -11.91 7.60 -18.20
C PHE A 30 -12.91 6.48 -18.40
N ASP A 31 -13.35 6.28 -19.65
CA ASP A 31 -14.29 5.23 -20.01
C ASP A 31 -13.67 3.85 -19.71
N PRO A 32 -14.18 3.08 -18.72
CA PRO A 32 -13.60 1.80 -18.33
C PRO A 32 -13.56 0.78 -19.48
N ALA A 33 -14.44 0.91 -20.48
CA ALA A 33 -14.42 0.05 -21.67
C ALA A 33 -13.14 0.21 -22.50
N ARG A 34 -12.37 1.28 -22.28
CA ARG A 34 -11.05 1.51 -22.90
C ARG A 34 -9.90 0.97 -22.06
N PHE A 35 -10.13 0.58 -20.81
CA PHE A 35 -9.13 -0.07 -19.96
C PHE A 35 -9.48 -1.54 -19.73
N VAL A 36 -9.48 -2.26 -20.85
CA VAL A 36 -9.69 -3.70 -20.92
C VAL A 36 -8.47 -4.40 -21.48
N SER A 37 -8.36 -5.68 -21.15
CA SER A 37 -7.43 -6.62 -21.77
C SER A 37 -7.83 -6.97 -23.21
N ASP A 38 -6.96 -7.67 -23.93
CA ASP A 38 -7.16 -8.00 -25.36
C ASP A 38 -8.42 -8.83 -25.64
N ASP A 39 -8.87 -9.62 -24.67
CA ASP A 39 -10.12 -10.40 -24.77
C ASP A 39 -11.37 -9.63 -24.30
N GLY A 40 -11.23 -8.33 -24.04
CA GLY A 40 -12.32 -7.44 -23.64
C GLY A 40 -12.70 -7.52 -22.15
N ARG A 41 -12.01 -8.33 -21.33
CA ARG A 41 -12.23 -8.33 -19.88
C ARG A 41 -11.62 -7.09 -19.24
N SER A 42 -12.24 -6.62 -18.15
CA SER A 42 -11.71 -5.55 -17.30
C SER A 42 -10.24 -5.80 -16.98
N SER A 43 -9.39 -4.78 -17.15
CA SER A 43 -8.00 -4.86 -16.74
C SER A 43 -7.88 -5.19 -15.26
N ALA A 44 -6.83 -5.92 -14.90
CA ALA A 44 -6.45 -6.13 -13.51
C ALA A 44 -5.94 -4.81 -12.89
N VAL A 45 -5.69 -4.83 -11.58
CA VAL A 45 -4.91 -3.77 -10.93
C VAL A 45 -3.48 -3.86 -11.44
N LEU A 46 -2.95 -2.78 -12.00
CA LEU A 46 -1.54 -2.67 -12.37
C LEU A 46 -0.80 -1.98 -11.23
N HIS A 47 0.34 -2.55 -10.83
CA HIS A 47 1.35 -1.88 -10.00
C HIS A 47 2.61 -1.73 -10.85
N VAL A 48 3.16 -0.53 -10.88
CA VAL A 48 4.37 -0.20 -11.64
C VAL A 48 5.31 0.54 -10.72
N ASP A 49 6.49 -0.03 -10.50
CA ASP A 49 7.64 0.61 -9.86
C ASP A 49 8.67 0.88 -10.97
N SER A 50 9.19 2.11 -11.08
CA SER A 50 10.08 2.52 -12.17
C SER A 50 11.21 3.41 -11.66
N ASP A 51 12.42 3.17 -12.17
CA ASP A 51 13.60 4.01 -11.97
C ASP A 51 13.82 5.00 -13.14
N GLN A 52 12.93 4.99 -14.13
CA GLN A 52 13.02 5.85 -15.30
C GLN A 52 12.59 7.28 -14.97
N THR A 53 13.23 8.25 -15.62
CA THR A 53 12.80 9.65 -15.54
C THR A 53 11.35 9.80 -16.01
N LEU A 54 10.50 10.41 -15.19
CA LEU A 54 9.11 10.69 -15.52
C LEU A 54 8.96 12.10 -16.08
N ARG A 55 8.26 12.19 -17.21
CA ARG A 55 7.88 13.44 -17.87
C ARG A 55 6.39 13.41 -18.18
N ASP A 56 5.75 14.57 -18.20
CA ASP A 56 4.38 14.68 -18.71
C ASP A 56 4.35 14.64 -20.24
N ASP A 57 3.14 14.67 -20.80
CA ASP A 57 2.90 14.53 -22.23
C ASP A 57 3.49 15.70 -23.07
N ASP A 58 3.73 16.86 -22.43
CA ASP A 58 4.39 18.02 -23.04
C ASP A 58 5.94 17.95 -22.91
N GLY A 59 6.46 16.90 -22.27
CA GLY A 59 7.87 16.66 -22.06
C GLY A 59 8.48 17.38 -20.84
N ARG A 60 7.67 18.05 -20.01
CA ARG A 60 8.15 18.68 -18.77
C ARG A 60 8.57 17.60 -17.78
N LEU A 61 9.70 17.83 -17.11
CA LEU A 61 10.19 16.95 -16.06
C LEU A 61 9.22 16.94 -14.87
N ILE A 62 8.77 15.74 -14.48
CA ILE A 62 8.01 15.51 -13.24
C ILE A 62 8.97 15.08 -12.13
N THR A 63 9.74 14.02 -12.38
CA THR A 63 10.77 13.53 -11.43
C THR A 63 11.85 12.76 -12.16
N SER A 64 13.08 12.83 -11.66
CA SER A 64 14.20 11.95 -12.04
C SER A 64 14.47 10.87 -10.99
N GLU A 65 13.79 10.92 -9.85
CA GLU A 65 13.85 9.91 -8.81
C GLU A 65 12.93 8.72 -9.15
N PRO A 66 13.17 7.53 -8.56
CA PRO A 66 12.24 6.42 -8.69
C PRO A 66 10.81 6.83 -8.32
N TRP A 67 9.84 6.34 -9.09
CA TRP A 67 8.41 6.54 -8.85
C TRP A 67 7.65 5.22 -8.95
N GLY A 68 6.53 5.16 -8.24
CA GLY A 68 5.68 3.98 -8.19
C GLY A 68 4.21 4.36 -8.14
N VAL A 69 3.39 3.70 -8.94
CA VAL A 69 1.95 3.92 -9.00
C VAL A 69 1.21 2.59 -9.10
N TYR A 70 -0.04 2.60 -8.66
CA TYR A 70 -1.02 1.62 -9.10
C TYR A 70 -2.23 2.30 -9.71
N PHE A 71 -2.91 1.58 -10.57
CA PHE A 71 -4.19 2.01 -11.14
C PHE A 71 -5.00 0.81 -11.60
N LYS A 72 -6.32 0.96 -11.55
CA LYS A 72 -7.30 -0.07 -11.90
C LYS A 72 -8.54 0.56 -12.55
N PRO A 73 -9.29 -0.19 -13.37
CA PRO A 73 -10.64 0.19 -13.68
C PRO A 73 -11.45 0.33 -12.39
N ASP A 74 -12.25 1.38 -12.31
CA ASP A 74 -13.30 1.54 -11.31
C ASP A 74 -14.67 1.66 -12.00
N ARG A 75 -15.74 1.93 -11.24
CA ARG A 75 -17.11 1.84 -11.75
C ARG A 75 -17.37 2.72 -12.98
N GLU A 76 -16.86 3.95 -12.95
CA GLU A 76 -17.06 4.98 -14.00
C GLU A 76 -15.76 5.73 -14.34
N SER A 77 -14.63 5.29 -13.80
CA SER A 77 -13.34 5.97 -13.85
C SER A 77 -12.19 4.97 -13.89
N VAL A 78 -10.97 5.48 -13.94
CA VAL A 78 -9.77 4.73 -13.53
C VAL A 78 -9.29 5.35 -12.23
N GLN A 79 -9.19 4.54 -11.18
CA GLN A 79 -8.75 4.95 -9.85
C GLN A 79 -7.36 4.38 -9.58
N GLY A 80 -6.55 5.11 -8.83
CA GLY A 80 -5.28 4.60 -8.35
C GLY A 80 -4.59 5.54 -7.39
N GLY A 81 -3.36 5.18 -7.06
CA GLY A 81 -2.54 5.90 -6.09
C GLY A 81 -1.06 5.75 -6.37
N ALA A 82 -0.28 6.35 -5.49
CA ALA A 82 1.17 6.34 -5.53
C ALA A 82 1.74 6.14 -4.12
N GLN A 83 3.03 6.43 -3.93
CA GLN A 83 3.69 6.26 -2.65
C GLN A 83 2.91 6.98 -1.54
N PRO A 84 2.59 6.30 -0.42
CA PRO A 84 1.87 6.94 0.67
C PRO A 84 2.71 8.00 1.37
N ILE A 85 2.02 8.95 1.99
CA ILE A 85 2.60 10.03 2.77
C ILE A 85 2.88 9.51 4.19
N ARG A 86 4.12 9.55 4.65
CA ARG A 86 4.47 9.16 6.02
C ARG A 86 4.01 10.24 7.01
N LEU A 87 3.06 9.92 7.89
CA LEU A 87 2.47 10.86 8.85
C LEU A 87 3.10 10.77 10.26
N GLY A 88 3.88 9.73 10.54
CA GLY A 88 4.55 9.54 11.83
C GLY A 88 3.80 8.56 12.74
N HIS A 89 3.80 8.81 14.06
CA HIS A 89 3.29 7.85 15.06
C HIS A 89 1.92 8.23 15.64
N GLU A 90 1.40 9.39 15.27
CA GLU A 90 0.12 9.93 15.70
C GLU A 90 -0.61 10.49 14.49
N ILE A 91 -1.93 10.37 14.47
CA ILE A 91 -2.78 10.90 13.42
C ILE A 91 -4.14 11.28 14.01
N GLU A 92 -4.68 12.43 13.62
CA GLU A 92 -6.08 12.77 13.87
C GLU A 92 -6.97 12.03 12.86
N VAL A 93 -7.85 11.16 13.36
CA VAL A 93 -8.77 10.36 12.56
C VAL A 93 -10.20 10.89 12.59
N ASP A 94 -10.47 11.97 13.30
CA ASP A 94 -11.79 12.56 13.43
C ASP A 94 -11.73 14.10 13.21
N PRO A 95 -12.29 14.64 12.12
CA PRO A 95 -12.93 13.90 11.03
C PRO A 95 -11.90 13.04 10.26
N TYR A 96 -12.34 11.90 9.74
CA TYR A 96 -11.44 10.99 9.02
C TYR A 96 -10.74 11.72 7.87
N PRO A 97 -9.40 11.63 7.76
CA PRO A 97 -8.67 12.30 6.69
C PRO A 97 -9.07 11.66 5.36
N THR A 98 -9.74 12.42 4.49
CA THR A 98 -10.21 11.93 3.18
C THR A 98 -9.69 12.80 2.05
N GLY A 99 -9.15 12.19 1.00
CA GLY A 99 -8.74 12.88 -0.22
C GLY A 99 -7.46 13.71 -0.06
N THR A 100 -6.62 13.41 0.93
CA THR A 100 -5.34 14.09 1.11
C THR A 100 -4.30 13.55 0.13
N VAL A 101 -3.83 14.40 -0.77
CA VAL A 101 -2.76 14.06 -1.72
C VAL A 101 -1.72 15.18 -1.69
N GLU A 102 -0.48 14.88 -2.04
CA GLU A 102 0.53 15.92 -2.22
C GLU A 102 0.18 16.81 -3.42
N PRO A 103 0.53 18.11 -3.41
CA PRO A 103 0.17 19.02 -4.50
C PRO A 103 0.61 18.57 -5.89
N GLY A 104 1.73 17.84 -5.99
CA GLY A 104 2.26 17.30 -7.25
C GLY A 104 1.64 15.96 -7.68
N PHE A 105 0.86 15.31 -6.82
CA PHE A 105 0.29 13.99 -7.08
C PHE A 105 -0.55 13.93 -8.37
N PRO A 106 -1.47 14.88 -8.66
CA PRO A 106 -2.28 14.80 -9.88
C PRO A 106 -1.44 14.82 -11.16
N ASP A 107 -0.40 15.64 -11.20
CA ASP A 107 0.51 15.75 -12.34
C ASP A 107 1.34 14.47 -12.49
N MET A 108 1.95 14.01 -11.39
CA MET A 108 2.80 12.83 -11.38
C MET A 108 2.02 11.57 -11.72
N TRP A 109 0.88 11.33 -11.08
CA TRP A 109 0.09 10.14 -11.30
C TRP A 109 -0.45 10.08 -12.73
N CYS A 110 -0.97 11.19 -13.28
CA CYS A 110 -1.43 11.20 -14.68
C CYS A 110 -0.28 10.98 -15.69
N ALA A 111 0.89 11.58 -15.46
CA ALA A 111 2.06 11.35 -16.30
C ALA A 111 2.56 9.90 -16.21
N ALA A 112 2.50 9.29 -15.02
CA ALA A 112 2.84 7.89 -14.84
C ALA A 112 1.88 6.96 -15.60
N LEU A 113 0.58 7.27 -15.61
CA LEU A 113 -0.42 6.54 -16.40
C LEU A 113 -0.10 6.58 -17.90
N SER A 114 0.18 7.77 -18.46
CA SER A 114 0.50 7.91 -19.88
C SER A 114 1.84 7.27 -20.24
N HIS A 115 2.84 7.40 -19.37
CA HIS A 115 4.13 6.70 -19.50
C HIS A 115 3.95 5.18 -19.58
N CYS A 116 3.11 4.60 -18.71
CA CYS A 116 2.86 3.16 -18.70
C CYS A 116 2.04 2.71 -19.92
N LEU A 117 1.02 3.50 -20.29
CA LEU A 117 0.06 3.14 -21.32
C LEU A 117 -0.37 4.40 -22.09
N ALA A 118 0.05 4.50 -23.36
CA ALA A 118 -0.24 5.63 -24.26
C ALA A 118 -1.75 5.99 -24.39
N ARG A 119 -2.66 5.06 -24.07
CA ARG A 119 -4.11 5.34 -24.05
C ARG A 119 -4.53 6.36 -22.99
N PHE A 120 -3.67 6.66 -22.01
CA PHE A 120 -3.87 7.67 -20.98
C PHE A 120 -3.14 9.00 -21.28
N GLU A 121 -2.55 9.16 -22.46
CA GLU A 121 -2.10 10.47 -22.92
C GLU A 121 -3.24 11.51 -22.81
N SER A 122 -2.91 12.71 -22.39
CA SER A 122 -3.83 13.82 -22.12
C SER A 122 -4.88 13.53 -21.04
N ALA A 123 -4.63 12.60 -20.11
CA ALA A 123 -5.57 12.30 -19.01
C ALA A 123 -5.64 13.41 -17.95
N ARG A 124 -4.62 14.25 -17.82
CA ARG A 124 -4.49 15.22 -16.72
C ARG A 124 -5.68 16.19 -16.54
N PRO A 125 -6.31 16.74 -17.60
CA PRO A 125 -7.51 17.57 -17.48
C PRO A 125 -8.76 16.81 -16.97
N SER A 126 -8.76 15.47 -17.07
CA SER A 126 -9.85 14.61 -16.60
C SER A 126 -9.68 14.14 -15.15
N TYR A 127 -8.57 14.49 -14.51
CA TYR A 127 -8.29 14.15 -13.12
C TYR A 127 -9.34 14.74 -12.18
N ARG A 128 -9.77 13.94 -11.21
CA ARG A 128 -10.66 14.34 -10.13
C ARG A 128 -10.01 13.97 -8.80
N GLN A 129 -9.90 14.96 -7.92
CA GLN A 129 -9.61 14.69 -6.53
C GLN A 129 -10.91 14.28 -5.85
N VAL A 130 -10.99 13.02 -5.47
CA VAL A 130 -12.14 12.45 -4.75
C VAL A 130 -11.74 12.18 -3.30
N ARG A 131 -12.74 11.86 -2.46
CA ARG A 131 -12.52 11.48 -1.05
C ARG A 131 -12.02 10.02 -0.98
N SER A 132 -10.91 9.74 -1.66
CA SER A 132 -10.19 8.48 -1.71
C SER A 132 -8.95 8.49 -0.82
N GLY A 133 -8.25 7.36 -0.76
CA GLY A 133 -7.13 7.18 0.15
C GLY A 133 -7.56 6.80 1.56
N GLY A 134 -6.59 6.72 2.45
CA GLY A 134 -6.84 6.32 3.83
C GLY A 134 -5.56 6.18 4.65
N ALA A 135 -5.70 6.32 5.95
CA ALA A 135 -4.60 6.11 6.89
C ALA A 135 -4.43 4.60 7.16
N GLY A 136 -3.25 4.07 6.86
CA GLY A 136 -2.82 2.72 7.23
C GLY A 136 -1.85 2.76 8.40
N ALA A 137 -1.93 1.77 9.29
CA ALA A 137 -0.98 1.58 10.39
C ALA A 137 -0.02 0.44 10.02
N PHE A 138 1.26 0.77 9.85
CA PHE A 138 2.29 -0.16 9.42
C PHE A 138 3.13 -0.62 10.61
N THR A 139 3.38 -1.91 10.71
CA THR A 139 4.36 -2.48 11.66
C THR A 139 5.78 -2.03 11.34
N VAL A 140 6.72 -2.34 12.23
CA VAL A 140 8.15 -2.06 12.04
C VAL A 140 8.69 -2.63 10.72
N ASP A 141 8.23 -3.83 10.32
CA ASP A 141 8.64 -4.50 9.09
C ASP A 141 7.65 -4.33 7.93
N ASN A 142 6.59 -3.53 8.11
CA ASN A 142 5.49 -3.34 7.15
C ASN A 142 4.65 -4.59 6.83
N PHE A 143 4.79 -5.69 7.60
CA PHE A 143 3.97 -6.89 7.46
C PHE A 143 2.92 -7.02 8.57
N PRO A 144 1.75 -7.62 8.29
CA PRO A 144 0.71 -7.82 9.29
C PRO A 144 1.16 -8.54 10.56
N VAL A 145 0.38 -8.37 11.63
CA VAL A 145 0.48 -9.17 12.86
C VAL A 145 -0.84 -9.89 13.10
N PHE A 146 -0.77 -11.22 13.21
CA PHE A 146 -1.89 -12.10 13.57
C PHE A 146 -1.46 -12.97 14.75
N ASP A 147 -1.71 -12.52 15.98
CA ASP A 147 -1.22 -13.23 17.16
C ASP A 147 -1.95 -12.88 18.45
N TYR A 148 -1.78 -13.71 19.47
CA TYR A 148 -2.16 -13.40 20.85
C TYR A 148 -1.14 -12.44 21.48
N MET A 149 -1.55 -11.18 21.70
CA MET A 149 -0.72 -10.17 22.40
C MET A 149 -0.95 -10.15 23.92
N ARG A 150 -2.01 -10.84 24.37
CA ARG A 150 -2.32 -11.19 25.76
C ARG A 150 -2.97 -12.58 25.78
N PRO A 151 -3.00 -13.30 26.92
CA PRO A 151 -3.55 -14.66 27.00
C PRO A 151 -4.96 -14.86 26.43
N ASN A 152 -5.77 -13.80 26.38
CA ASN A 152 -7.14 -13.81 25.90
C ASN A 152 -7.43 -12.71 24.87
N VAL A 153 -6.39 -12.12 24.25
CA VAL A 153 -6.54 -11.06 23.24
C VAL A 153 -5.74 -11.44 22.01
N PHE A 154 -6.47 -11.88 20.97
CA PHE A 154 -5.93 -12.04 19.64
C PHE A 154 -6.03 -10.72 18.88
N VAL A 155 -4.94 -10.31 18.25
CA VAL A 155 -4.85 -9.08 17.46
C VAL A 155 -4.68 -9.47 16.01
N ALA A 156 -5.56 -8.93 15.16
CA ALA A 156 -5.42 -8.93 13.72
C ALA A 156 -5.14 -7.50 13.27
N ALA A 157 -3.85 -7.16 13.16
CA ALA A 157 -3.40 -5.84 12.78
C ALA A 157 -2.78 -5.89 11.38
N ASP A 158 -3.53 -5.40 10.41
CA ASP A 158 -3.14 -5.35 9.01
C ASP A 158 -2.22 -4.14 8.74
N SER A 159 -1.06 -4.38 8.13
CA SER A 159 -0.16 -3.33 7.64
C SER A 159 -0.52 -2.89 6.23
N ASN A 160 -1.81 -2.63 6.01
CA ASN A 160 -2.38 -2.19 4.73
C ASN A 160 -2.25 -3.20 3.56
N HIS A 161 -2.18 -4.50 3.88
CA HIS A 161 -2.16 -5.60 2.90
C HIS A 161 -3.49 -6.36 2.83
N GLY A 162 -4.50 -5.95 3.61
CA GLY A 162 -5.70 -6.73 3.90
C GLY A 162 -6.51 -7.14 2.67
N TYR A 163 -6.49 -6.33 1.60
CA TYR A 163 -7.16 -6.68 0.34
C TYR A 163 -6.58 -7.95 -0.32
N LYS A 164 -5.30 -8.25 -0.09
CA LYS A 164 -4.61 -9.46 -0.59
C LYS A 164 -4.90 -10.69 0.27
N MET A 165 -5.42 -10.49 1.49
CA MET A 165 -5.45 -11.48 2.57
C MET A 165 -6.86 -12.00 2.87
N ILE A 166 -7.73 -12.16 1.86
CA ILE A 166 -9.16 -12.53 2.03
C ILE A 166 -9.36 -13.83 2.82
N ALA A 167 -8.42 -14.79 2.73
CA ALA A 167 -8.52 -16.07 3.44
C ALA A 167 -8.10 -16.00 4.93
N VAL A 168 -7.52 -14.88 5.40
CA VAL A 168 -6.90 -14.79 6.73
C VAL A 168 -7.91 -15.02 7.87
N GLY A 169 -9.16 -14.58 7.70
CA GLY A 169 -10.19 -14.74 8.72
C GLY A 169 -10.48 -16.20 9.06
N ARG A 170 -10.42 -17.10 8.06
CA ARG A 170 -10.55 -18.55 8.28
C ARG A 170 -9.40 -19.10 9.10
N GLU A 171 -8.17 -18.70 8.76
CA GLU A 171 -6.97 -19.14 9.48
C GLU A 171 -6.97 -18.66 10.93
N ILE A 172 -7.38 -17.40 11.16
CA ILE A 172 -7.52 -16.83 12.51
C ILE A 172 -8.57 -17.62 13.30
N ALA A 173 -9.72 -17.94 12.69
CA ALA A 173 -10.77 -18.71 13.37
C ALA A 173 -10.27 -20.10 13.80
N GLY A 174 -9.47 -20.78 12.97
CA GLY A 174 -8.83 -22.05 13.35
C GLY A 174 -7.90 -21.90 14.55
N VAL A 175 -7.04 -20.87 14.55
CA VAL A 175 -6.16 -20.59 15.70
C VAL A 175 -6.95 -20.30 16.97
N LEU A 176 -8.03 -19.51 16.88
CA LEU A 176 -8.91 -19.23 18.01
C LEU A 176 -9.62 -20.48 18.56
N ALA A 177 -9.83 -21.51 17.71
CA ALA A 177 -10.37 -22.81 18.11
C ALA A 177 -9.31 -23.76 18.70
N GLY A 178 -8.04 -23.33 18.79
CA GLY A 178 -6.93 -24.10 19.32
C GLY A 178 -6.10 -24.84 18.26
N GLU A 179 -6.32 -24.57 16.98
CA GLU A 179 -5.54 -25.16 15.89
C GLU A 179 -4.23 -24.39 15.64
N HIS A 180 -3.30 -25.03 14.92
CA HIS A 180 -2.10 -24.35 14.42
C HIS A 180 -2.29 -23.96 12.95
N SER A 181 -1.95 -22.72 12.59
CA SER A 181 -1.88 -22.29 11.19
C SER A 181 -0.44 -21.98 10.79
N SER A 182 0.12 -22.83 9.91
CA SER A 182 1.44 -22.58 9.32
C SER A 182 1.46 -21.37 8.39
N LEU A 183 0.29 -20.96 7.88
CA LEU A 183 0.14 -19.74 7.07
C LEU A 183 0.25 -18.47 7.92
N LEU A 184 -0.28 -18.49 9.14
CA LEU A 184 -0.17 -17.36 10.06
C LEU A 184 1.15 -17.33 10.82
N HIS A 185 1.85 -18.47 10.92
CA HIS A 185 3.09 -18.58 11.69
C HIS A 185 4.09 -17.44 11.39
N PRO A 186 4.42 -17.09 10.14
CA PRO A 186 5.34 -15.97 9.85
C PRO A 186 4.88 -14.60 10.40
N PHE A 187 3.57 -14.40 10.54
CA PHE A 187 2.95 -13.13 10.96
C PHE A 187 2.74 -13.02 12.48
N ARG A 188 3.27 -13.97 13.27
CA ARG A 188 3.23 -13.89 14.73
C ARG A 188 3.94 -12.62 15.24
N PHE A 189 3.48 -12.09 16.36
CA PHE A 189 4.11 -10.94 17.01
C PHE A 189 5.49 -11.32 17.56
N GLU A 190 5.66 -12.57 17.98
CA GLU A 190 6.92 -13.12 18.48
C GLU A 190 8.09 -13.00 17.49
N ARG A 191 7.83 -12.85 16.18
CA ARG A 191 8.88 -12.73 15.15
C ARG A 191 9.87 -11.59 15.44
N PHE A 192 9.39 -10.50 16.05
CA PHE A 192 10.23 -9.37 16.42
C PHE A 192 11.21 -9.72 17.55
N HIS A 193 10.84 -10.64 18.44
CA HIS A 193 11.71 -11.10 19.51
C HIS A 193 12.71 -12.16 19.03
N THR A 194 12.26 -13.09 18.18
CA THR A 194 13.09 -14.20 17.71
C THR A 194 14.05 -13.78 16.60
N GLY A 195 13.72 -12.74 15.85
CA GLY A 195 14.46 -12.28 14.67
C GLY A 195 14.03 -12.94 13.37
N ASP A 196 12.89 -13.65 13.38
CA ASP A 196 12.31 -14.29 12.19
C ASP A 196 11.52 -13.28 11.34
N LEU A 197 12.12 -12.13 11.07
CA LEU A 197 11.49 -11.03 10.32
C LEU A 197 11.21 -11.42 8.88
N HIS A 198 10.21 -10.77 8.29
CA HIS A 198 9.94 -10.91 6.87
C HIS A 198 11.06 -10.29 6.02
N PRO A 199 11.27 -10.80 4.79
CA PRO A 199 12.29 -10.24 3.89
C PRO A 199 11.98 -8.78 3.54
N VAL A 200 13.01 -7.96 3.49
CA VAL A 200 12.94 -6.56 3.07
C VAL A 200 13.04 -6.51 1.55
N SER A 201 12.04 -5.90 0.89
CA SER A 201 12.08 -5.64 -0.55
C SER A 201 13.18 -4.63 -0.88
N HIS A 202 13.85 -4.82 -2.02
CA HIS A 202 14.74 -3.79 -2.58
C HIS A 202 13.95 -2.62 -3.20
N SER A 203 12.63 -2.78 -3.37
CA SER A 203 11.77 -1.69 -3.81
C SER A 203 11.65 -0.64 -2.68
N PRO A 204 11.75 0.66 -2.99
CA PRO A 204 11.53 1.71 -2.00
C PRO A 204 10.04 1.85 -1.60
N TYR A 205 9.14 1.07 -2.21
CA TYR A 205 7.70 1.16 -1.99
C TYR A 205 7.18 0.07 -1.04
N PRO A 206 6.24 0.40 -0.15
CA PRO A 206 5.77 -0.51 0.91
C PRO A 206 4.82 -1.62 0.45
N TRP A 207 4.36 -1.59 -0.80
CA TRP A 207 3.43 -2.58 -1.35
C TRP A 207 4.12 -3.75 -2.06
N SER A 208 5.45 -3.65 -2.19
CA SER A 208 6.34 -4.57 -2.91
C SER A 208 7.15 -5.47 -1.99
#